data_AF-A0A958B034-F1
#
_entry.id   AF-A0A958B034-F1
#
_cell.length_a   1.000
_cell.length_b   1.000
_cell.length_c   1.000
_cell.angle_alpha   90.00
_cell.angle_beta   90.00
_cell.angle_gamma   90.00
#
_symmetry.space_group_name_H-M   'P 1'
#
loop_
_entity.id
_entity.type
_entity.pdbx_description
1 polymer ?
#
loop_
_entity_poly.entity_id
_entity_poly.type
_entity_poly.pdbx_seq_one_letter_code
_entity_poly.pdbx_strand_id
1 'polypeptide(L)'
;MERLWNSFTGKSNELLSYDDVSRQLKIKGRSSTGIQNVPLDAIVGSVGRYSDFTRNFLPKRGNSQERWAKVRALAEEMTGWPPIEVYKVGEAYFVLDGNHRVSVARELGAKTIQAEVTEIRTRVPLAATDTPDDIIAKAEYADFLEQTRLDDLIPEADLTVTIAGGYPQLVDHIVVHRYYMGIEQEREIPFSDAVVHWYETVYLPIVDLIRGSGLLRTFPERTEADLYLWIGSNKEALAQELGLDITPENVVMGMVAAESEPARPGAWIEGQAGTRGHETRVDILVPLSGEEIGWNAFKQAVVIAGREQVRLHGLHIVATQDEVTTAASEALRAEFDRRCQAAGVDGKLVVAAGDVAKEVRRRARWTDLIIANLAHPPATGPLEKLRPGFRSLLRHAAWPTLITPSHTSELTRPLLAFNGSQASLQALYLLTYFAGRWKLPVTVVTVTEKNGVHKEIQRQAKDYFHSRGIPRDSVTFVTETGSVGPALLRAAEVFECDLIVMGSFSRRGISDVVAESALDYVLRNSWWPMLVCR
;
A
#
# COMPACT_ATOMS: atom_id res chain seq x y z
N MET A 1 10.20 0.68 6.94
CA MET A 1 8.99 1.52 6.83
C MET A 1 9.31 2.98 7.04
N GLU A 2 9.42 3.55 8.26
CA GLU A 2 9.70 5.00 8.46
C GLU A 2 10.87 5.56 7.62
N ARG A 3 11.96 4.81 7.43
CA ARG A 3 13.08 5.24 6.58
C ARG A 3 12.78 5.28 5.06
N LEU A 4 12.00 4.33 4.55
CA LEU A 4 11.54 4.27 3.14
C LEU A 4 10.36 5.23 2.91
N TRP A 5 9.64 5.56 3.98
CA TRP A 5 8.53 6.50 4.06
C TRP A 5 9.01 7.96 4.00
N ASN A 6 10.11 8.25 4.70
CA ASN A 6 10.68 9.59 4.80
C ASN A 6 11.53 9.99 3.58
N SER A 7 11.96 9.05 2.73
CA SER A 7 12.62 9.39 1.46
C SER A 7 11.62 9.85 0.38
N PHE A 8 10.32 9.61 0.59
CA PHE A 8 9.26 9.95 -0.35
C PHE A 8 8.74 11.39 -0.21
N THR A 9 9.25 12.17 0.76
CA THR A 9 8.77 13.52 1.11
C THR A 9 9.80 14.64 0.91
N GLY A 10 11.00 14.34 0.41
CA GLY A 10 12.11 15.30 0.36
C GLY A 10 11.95 16.39 -0.72
N LYS A 11 11.78 17.65 -0.30
CA LYS A 11 11.82 18.84 -1.17
C LYS A 11 13.20 19.52 -1.11
N SER A 12 13.77 19.88 -2.26
CA SER A 12 15.02 20.65 -2.36
C SER A 12 14.79 22.16 -2.17
N ASN A 13 15.82 22.91 -1.72
CA ASN A 13 15.71 24.33 -1.33
C ASN A 13 16.66 25.27 -2.12
N GLU A 14 17.00 24.91 -3.36
CA GLU A 14 17.97 25.64 -4.21
C GLU A 14 17.33 26.45 -5.34
N LEU A 15 18.11 27.37 -5.92
CA LEU A 15 17.68 28.33 -6.94
C LEU A 15 17.85 27.70 -8.34
N LEU A 16 16.84 27.88 -9.19
CA LEU A 16 16.75 27.28 -10.52
C LEU A 16 17.83 27.77 -11.50
N SER A 17 18.53 26.82 -12.11
CA SER A 17 19.42 27.02 -13.27
C SER A 17 18.62 26.96 -14.57
N TYR A 18 18.57 28.05 -15.33
CA TYR A 18 17.93 28.05 -16.64
C TYR A 18 18.61 27.10 -17.65
N ASP A 19 19.92 26.88 -17.56
CA ASP A 19 20.63 26.03 -18.52
C ASP A 19 20.29 24.55 -18.38
N ASP A 20 19.83 24.13 -17.20
CA ASP A 20 19.33 22.77 -16.94
C ASP A 20 17.85 22.67 -17.37
N VAL A 21 17.05 23.68 -17.04
CA VAL A 21 15.63 23.79 -17.45
C VAL A 21 15.49 23.87 -18.99
N SER A 22 16.35 24.65 -19.66
CA SER A 22 16.36 24.82 -21.11
C SER A 22 16.88 23.60 -21.86
N ARG A 23 17.76 22.80 -21.27
CA ARG A 23 18.20 21.52 -21.87
C ARG A 23 17.11 20.46 -21.77
N GLN A 24 16.35 20.46 -20.67
CA GLN A 24 15.28 19.50 -20.42
C GLN A 24 13.98 19.83 -21.17
N LEU A 25 13.63 21.10 -21.37
CA LEU A 25 12.34 21.49 -21.98
C LEU A 25 12.29 21.55 -23.52
N LYS A 26 13.35 21.07 -24.21
CA LYS A 26 13.49 21.01 -25.68
C LYS A 26 12.73 22.11 -26.44
N ILE A 27 13.33 23.29 -26.47
CA ILE A 27 12.78 24.52 -27.06
C ILE A 27 12.28 24.28 -28.49
N LYS A 28 10.97 24.45 -28.75
CA LYS A 28 10.40 24.35 -30.10
C LYS A 28 10.49 25.64 -30.92
N GLY A 29 10.86 26.76 -30.28
CA GLY A 29 11.05 28.05 -30.95
C GLY A 29 11.27 29.17 -29.94
N ARG A 30 11.90 30.27 -30.41
CA ARG A 30 12.10 31.51 -29.66
C ARG A 30 11.38 32.65 -30.38
N SER A 31 10.65 33.47 -29.66
CA SER A 31 10.06 34.71 -30.20
C SER A 31 10.36 35.87 -29.28
N SER A 32 11.03 36.90 -29.79
CA SER A 32 11.21 38.15 -29.04
C SER A 32 9.88 38.90 -29.00
N THR A 33 9.45 39.28 -27.80
CA THR A 33 8.21 40.03 -27.55
C THR A 33 8.49 41.51 -27.22
N GLY A 34 9.76 41.93 -27.25
CA GLY A 34 10.18 43.31 -26.97
C GLY A 34 10.21 43.66 -25.48
N ILE A 35 10.26 44.96 -25.17
CA ILE A 35 10.33 45.48 -23.79
C ILE A 35 8.94 45.50 -23.16
N GLN A 36 8.80 44.88 -21.99
CA GLN A 36 7.56 44.85 -21.20
C GLN A 36 7.84 44.97 -19.70
N ASN A 37 6.83 45.39 -18.92
CA ASN A 37 6.90 45.38 -17.46
C ASN A 37 6.58 43.96 -16.96
N VAL A 38 7.56 43.30 -16.36
CA VAL A 38 7.45 41.93 -15.83
C VAL A 38 7.17 41.98 -14.32
N PRO A 39 6.19 41.20 -13.80
CA PRO A 39 5.98 41.06 -12.36
C PRO A 39 7.22 40.46 -11.68
N LEU A 40 7.72 41.12 -10.64
CA LEU A 40 8.92 40.64 -9.93
C LEU A 40 8.71 39.27 -9.27
N ASP A 41 7.47 38.94 -8.90
CA ASP A 41 7.10 37.63 -8.33
C ASP A 41 7.06 36.50 -9.36
N ALA A 42 6.96 36.84 -10.65
CA ALA A 42 7.01 35.86 -11.74
C ALA A 42 8.45 35.54 -12.18
N ILE A 43 9.46 36.20 -11.61
CA ILE A 43 10.88 35.94 -11.85
C ILE A 43 11.37 34.84 -10.88
N VAL A 44 11.56 33.64 -11.41
CA VAL A 44 11.78 32.41 -10.62
C VAL A 44 13.21 31.88 -10.66
N GLY A 45 14.04 32.33 -11.62
CA GLY A 45 15.38 31.79 -11.82
C GLY A 45 16.34 32.66 -12.64
N SER A 46 17.55 32.17 -12.86
CA SER A 46 18.64 32.89 -13.54
C SER A 46 19.35 32.00 -14.56
N VAL A 47 19.84 32.60 -15.64
CA VAL A 47 20.75 31.96 -16.60
C VAL A 47 22.19 32.12 -16.13
N GLY A 48 22.88 31.01 -15.86
CA GLY A 48 24.31 30.99 -15.53
C GLY A 48 24.77 31.54 -14.17
N ARG A 49 23.89 32.17 -13.35
CA ARG A 49 24.28 32.79 -12.05
C ARG A 49 23.46 32.33 -10.84
N TYR A 50 22.77 31.19 -10.93
CA TYR A 50 21.89 30.66 -9.88
C TYR A 50 22.61 30.34 -8.55
N SER A 51 23.91 30.02 -8.58
CA SER A 51 24.73 29.78 -7.38
C SER A 51 25.09 31.06 -6.60
N ASP A 52 25.03 32.23 -7.24
CA ASP A 52 25.48 33.50 -6.67
C ASP A 52 24.40 34.15 -5.77
N PHE A 53 23.16 33.68 -5.83
CA PHE A 53 22.00 34.29 -5.18
C PHE A 53 21.12 33.27 -4.41
N THR A 54 20.33 33.74 -3.44
CA THR A 54 19.23 32.99 -2.78
C THR A 54 17.94 33.11 -3.59
N ARG A 55 16.91 32.28 -3.34
CA ARG A 55 15.60 32.32 -4.06
C ARG A 55 14.98 33.71 -4.17
N ASN A 56 15.32 34.61 -3.24
CA ASN A 56 14.89 36.01 -3.25
C ASN A 56 15.87 36.96 -3.97
N PHE A 57 16.77 36.43 -4.80
CA PHE A 57 17.86 37.15 -5.47
C PHE A 57 18.81 37.90 -4.51
N LEU A 58 19.00 37.40 -3.28
CA LEU A 58 19.97 38.01 -2.34
C LEU A 58 21.38 37.42 -2.58
N PRO A 59 22.45 38.23 -2.68
CA PRO A 59 23.79 37.72 -2.96
C PRO A 59 24.33 36.81 -1.84
N LYS A 60 24.94 35.67 -2.19
CA LYS A 60 25.47 34.68 -1.23
C LYS A 60 26.92 34.93 -0.76
N ARG A 61 27.81 35.59 -1.53
CA ARG A 61 29.23 35.91 -1.15
C ARG A 61 29.81 37.20 -1.76
N GLY A 62 30.93 37.67 -1.19
CA GLY A 62 31.41 39.07 -1.11
C GLY A 62 31.81 39.87 -2.37
N ASN A 63 32.00 39.27 -3.55
CA ASN A 63 32.31 40.05 -4.77
C ASN A 63 31.06 40.67 -5.44
N SER A 64 29.87 40.31 -4.95
CA SER A 64 28.57 40.80 -5.43
C SER A 64 28.08 42.08 -4.73
N GLN A 65 28.70 42.48 -3.61
CA GLN A 65 28.25 43.62 -2.80
C GLN A 65 28.60 44.98 -3.41
N GLU A 66 29.79 45.14 -4.01
CA GLU A 66 30.18 46.42 -4.64
C GLU A 66 29.35 46.75 -5.88
N ARG A 67 29.06 45.76 -6.74
CA ARG A 67 28.16 45.95 -7.89
C ARG A 67 26.73 46.23 -7.42
N TRP A 68 26.28 45.55 -6.37
CA TRP A 68 24.96 45.77 -5.79
C TRP A 68 24.81 47.19 -5.22
N ALA A 69 25.81 47.68 -4.49
CA ALA A 69 25.84 49.05 -3.96
C ALA A 69 25.80 50.11 -5.07
N LYS A 70 26.52 49.89 -6.19
CA LYS A 70 26.47 50.78 -7.36
C LYS A 70 25.08 50.81 -8.02
N VAL A 71 24.42 49.67 -8.15
CA VAL A 71 23.06 49.59 -8.72
C VAL A 71 22.03 50.24 -7.79
N ARG A 72 22.19 50.09 -6.47
CA ARG A 72 21.35 50.77 -5.48
C ARG A 72 21.50 52.30 -5.54
N ALA A 73 22.73 52.81 -5.63
CA ALA A 73 22.97 54.25 -5.75
C ALA A 73 22.27 54.85 -6.99
N LEU A 74 22.34 54.16 -8.14
CA LEU A 74 21.64 54.55 -9.37
C LEU A 74 20.10 54.53 -9.24
N ALA A 75 19.57 53.65 -8.39
CA ALA A 75 18.14 53.59 -8.07
C ALA A 75 17.67 54.82 -7.30
N GLU A 76 18.47 55.22 -6.30
CA GLU A 76 18.19 56.32 -5.38
C GLU A 76 18.35 57.69 -6.07
N GLU A 77 19.19 57.78 -7.11
CA GLU A 77 19.42 59.00 -7.91
C GLU A 77 18.32 59.31 -8.97
N MET A 78 17.22 58.55 -9.02
CA MET A 78 16.11 58.71 -9.98
C MET A 78 16.48 58.64 -11.48
N THR A 79 17.71 58.26 -11.82
CA THR A 79 18.20 58.10 -13.20
C THR A 79 17.69 56.82 -13.87
N GLY A 80 17.15 55.88 -13.10
CA GLY A 80 16.67 54.59 -13.59
C GLY A 80 17.80 53.66 -14.02
N TRP A 81 17.45 52.46 -14.47
CA TRP A 81 18.40 51.47 -14.99
C TRP A 81 17.91 50.92 -16.33
N PRO A 82 18.81 50.39 -17.19
CA PRO A 82 18.39 49.71 -18.42
C PRO A 82 17.41 48.56 -18.11
N PRO A 83 16.54 48.16 -19.05
CA PRO A 83 15.74 46.95 -18.91
C PRO A 83 16.60 45.71 -18.63
N ILE A 84 16.08 44.76 -17.86
CA ILE A 84 16.70 43.44 -17.69
C ILE A 84 16.44 42.58 -18.93
N GLU A 85 17.19 41.51 -19.13
CA GLU A 85 16.91 40.54 -20.20
C GLU A 85 16.37 39.25 -19.58
N VAL A 86 15.27 38.72 -20.10
CA VAL A 86 14.65 37.51 -19.54
C VAL A 86 14.13 36.56 -20.62
N TYR A 87 14.16 35.26 -20.30
CA TYR A 87 13.38 34.25 -21.01
C TYR A 87 12.04 34.02 -20.32
N LYS A 88 10.95 33.95 -21.09
CA LYS A 88 9.62 33.59 -20.61
C LYS A 88 9.28 32.17 -21.04
N VAL A 89 8.91 31.32 -20.09
CA VAL A 89 8.46 29.94 -20.33
C VAL A 89 7.12 29.76 -19.61
N GLY A 90 6.02 29.60 -20.34
CA GLY A 90 4.68 29.64 -19.73
C GLY A 90 4.45 30.97 -19.00
N GLU A 91 4.19 30.94 -17.69
CA GLU A 91 4.01 32.12 -16.84
C GLU A 91 5.28 32.53 -16.07
N ALA A 92 6.37 31.78 -16.20
CA ALA A 92 7.61 31.97 -15.45
C ALA A 92 8.69 32.73 -16.24
N TYR A 93 9.47 33.56 -15.54
CA TYR A 93 10.56 34.36 -16.12
C TYR A 93 11.93 33.97 -15.53
N PHE A 94 12.95 33.88 -16.39
CA PHE A 94 14.33 33.57 -16.04
C PHE A 94 15.25 34.71 -16.47
N VAL A 95 16.05 35.23 -15.54
CA VAL A 95 16.94 36.39 -15.79
C VAL A 95 18.17 35.96 -16.57
N LEU A 96 18.26 36.42 -17.83
CA LEU A 96 19.45 36.28 -18.67
C LEU A 96 20.52 37.32 -18.27
N ASP A 97 20.11 38.58 -18.11
CA ASP A 97 20.96 39.64 -17.59
C ASP A 97 20.17 40.59 -16.66
N GLY A 98 20.86 41.13 -15.64
CA GLY A 98 20.26 42.07 -14.69
C GLY A 98 19.87 41.51 -13.31
N ASN A 99 20.46 40.38 -12.90
CA ASN A 99 20.21 39.75 -11.59
C ASN A 99 20.30 40.71 -10.38
N HIS A 100 21.29 41.62 -10.36
CA HIS A 100 21.43 42.62 -9.29
C HIS A 100 20.32 43.69 -9.33
N ARG A 101 19.80 44.03 -10.52
CA ARG A 101 18.68 44.98 -10.67
C ARG A 101 17.38 44.38 -10.13
N VAL A 102 17.15 43.09 -10.37
CA VAL A 102 16.01 42.35 -9.78
C VAL A 102 16.11 42.33 -8.25
N SER A 103 17.31 42.08 -7.71
CA SER A 103 17.57 42.12 -6.27
C SER A 103 17.24 43.49 -5.65
N VAL A 104 17.77 44.58 -6.23
CA VAL A 104 17.53 45.95 -5.77
C VAL A 104 16.05 46.34 -5.92
N ALA A 105 15.40 45.98 -7.02
CA ALA A 105 13.99 46.28 -7.23
C ALA A 105 13.08 45.58 -6.20
N ARG A 106 13.41 44.34 -5.80
CA ARG A 106 12.71 43.64 -4.71
C ARG A 106 12.94 44.31 -3.35
N GLU A 107 14.17 44.73 -3.04
CA GLU A 107 14.46 45.44 -1.78
C GLU A 107 13.73 46.79 -1.69
N LEU A 108 13.60 47.50 -2.82
CA LEU A 108 12.84 48.75 -2.91
C LEU A 108 11.32 48.55 -2.92
N GLY A 109 10.83 47.31 -2.83
CA GLY A 109 9.40 47.00 -2.81
C GLY A 109 8.66 47.25 -4.13
N ALA A 110 9.39 47.32 -5.25
CA ALA A 110 8.76 47.44 -6.56
C ALA A 110 7.93 46.18 -6.88
N LYS A 111 6.83 46.35 -7.62
CA LYS A 111 5.98 45.22 -8.06
C LYS A 111 6.38 44.66 -9.44
N THR A 112 6.97 45.51 -10.27
CA THR A 112 7.34 45.19 -11.66
C THR A 112 8.69 45.77 -12.01
N ILE A 113 9.35 45.18 -13.00
CA ILE A 113 10.61 45.67 -13.58
C ILE A 113 10.53 45.61 -15.11
N GLN A 114 11.11 46.61 -15.80
CA GLN A 114 11.20 46.58 -17.26
C GLN A 114 12.17 45.49 -17.71
N ALA A 115 11.72 44.65 -18.65
CA ALA A 115 12.51 43.56 -19.21
C ALA A 115 12.32 43.44 -20.72
N GLU A 116 13.39 43.14 -21.46
CA GLU A 116 13.31 42.61 -22.81
C GLU A 116 13.05 41.09 -22.74
N VAL A 117 11.94 40.65 -23.33
CA VAL A 117 11.41 39.30 -23.14
C VAL A 117 11.55 38.47 -24.40
N THR A 118 12.15 37.29 -24.25
CA THR A 118 12.16 36.25 -25.29
C THR A 118 11.30 35.07 -24.83
N GLU A 119 10.18 34.83 -25.50
CA GLU A 119 9.25 33.74 -25.19
C GLU A 119 9.72 32.42 -25.80
N ILE A 120 9.69 31.38 -24.97
CA ILE A 120 10.08 30.00 -25.27
C ILE A 120 8.82 29.14 -25.26
N ARG A 121 8.49 28.51 -26.39
CA ARG A 121 7.31 27.64 -26.51
C ARG A 121 7.63 26.19 -26.11
N THR A 122 6.88 25.66 -25.15
CA THR A 122 6.97 24.28 -24.63
C THR A 122 5.60 23.59 -24.70
N ARG A 123 5.57 22.24 -24.79
CA ARG A 123 4.31 21.46 -24.80
C ARG A 123 3.61 21.46 -23.43
N VAL A 124 4.38 21.57 -22.35
CA VAL A 124 3.89 21.61 -20.97
C VAL A 124 4.08 23.02 -20.43
N PRO A 125 3.03 23.70 -19.94
CA PRO A 125 3.13 25.04 -19.39
C PRO A 125 3.78 25.05 -18.00
N LEU A 126 4.69 26.01 -17.78
CA LEU A 126 5.24 26.29 -16.45
C LEU A 126 4.40 27.37 -15.76
N ALA A 127 4.11 27.16 -14.47
CA ALA A 127 3.48 28.15 -13.61
C ALA A 127 4.57 28.90 -12.83
N ALA A 128 4.30 30.17 -12.48
CA ALA A 128 5.24 30.99 -11.70
C ALA A 128 5.48 30.45 -10.27
N THR A 129 4.61 29.59 -9.76
CA THR A 129 4.72 28.96 -8.43
C THR A 129 5.49 27.63 -8.45
N ASP A 130 5.88 27.13 -9.63
CA ASP A 130 6.57 25.85 -9.75
C ASP A 130 7.90 25.84 -8.98
N THR A 131 8.14 24.76 -8.25
CA THR A 131 9.43 24.48 -7.59
C THR A 131 10.44 23.89 -8.59
N PRO A 132 11.74 23.84 -8.25
CA PRO A 132 12.73 23.14 -9.07
C PRO A 132 12.32 21.72 -9.49
N ASP A 133 11.77 20.97 -8.55
CA ASP A 133 11.36 19.58 -8.76
C ASP A 133 10.13 19.51 -9.70
N ASP A 134 9.20 20.46 -9.60
CA ASP A 134 8.04 20.55 -10.51
C ASP A 134 8.46 20.83 -11.95
N ILE A 135 9.50 21.66 -12.15
CA ILE A 135 10.01 21.97 -13.49
C ILE A 135 10.69 20.75 -14.10
N ILE A 136 11.48 20.02 -13.32
CA ILE A 136 12.10 18.77 -13.77
C ILE A 136 11.01 17.76 -14.16
N ALA A 137 10.02 17.54 -13.29
CA ALA A 137 8.91 16.63 -13.57
C ALA A 137 8.12 17.04 -14.82
N LYS A 138 7.87 18.34 -15.04
CA LYS A 138 7.19 18.86 -16.24
C LYS A 138 8.03 18.70 -17.51
N ALA A 139 9.34 18.85 -17.41
CA ALA A 139 10.23 18.65 -18.55
C ALA A 139 10.31 17.16 -18.93
N GLU A 140 10.43 16.30 -17.95
CA GLU A 140 10.34 14.85 -18.12
C GLU A 140 8.98 14.42 -18.70
N TYR A 141 7.88 15.06 -18.28
CA TYR A 141 6.57 14.80 -18.86
C TYR A 141 6.51 15.15 -20.35
N ALA A 142 7.10 16.28 -20.74
CA ALA A 142 7.15 16.69 -22.13
C ALA A 142 7.93 15.67 -22.99
N ASP A 143 9.06 15.17 -22.48
CA ASP A 143 9.85 14.12 -23.11
C ASP A 143 9.10 12.79 -23.18
N PHE A 144 8.35 12.45 -22.13
CA PHE A 144 7.51 11.26 -22.10
C PHE A 144 6.41 11.30 -23.16
N LEU A 145 5.71 12.42 -23.30
CA LEU A 145 4.68 12.59 -24.34
C LEU A 145 5.29 12.59 -25.76
N GLU A 146 6.48 13.15 -25.94
CA GLU A 146 7.18 13.09 -27.23
C GLU A 146 7.50 11.65 -27.66
N GLN A 147 7.93 10.81 -26.72
CA GLN A 147 8.30 9.42 -26.98
C GLN A 147 7.08 8.50 -27.12
N THR A 148 6.13 8.62 -26.19
CA THR A 148 5.00 7.68 -26.07
C THR A 148 3.80 8.09 -26.93
N ARG A 149 3.65 9.39 -27.21
CA ARG A 149 2.45 9.98 -27.82
C ARG A 149 1.17 9.60 -27.08
N LEU A 150 1.25 9.40 -25.76
CA LEU A 150 0.13 8.94 -24.96
C LEU A 150 -1.08 9.89 -25.06
N ASP A 151 -0.83 11.19 -25.14
CA ASP A 151 -1.85 12.23 -25.33
C ASP A 151 -2.63 12.10 -26.64
N ASP A 152 -2.00 11.57 -27.70
CA ASP A 152 -2.66 11.26 -28.96
C ASP A 152 -3.36 9.89 -28.92
N LEU A 153 -2.73 8.90 -28.29
CA LEU A 153 -3.17 7.50 -28.31
C LEU A 153 -4.32 7.22 -27.33
N ILE A 154 -4.27 7.83 -26.14
CA ILE A 154 -5.23 7.65 -25.04
C ILE A 154 -5.51 9.03 -24.41
N PRO A 155 -6.35 9.87 -25.04
CA PRO A 155 -6.57 11.25 -24.60
C PRO A 155 -7.15 11.40 -23.19
N GLU A 156 -7.83 10.36 -22.69
CA GLU A 156 -8.46 10.32 -21.36
C GLU A 156 -7.45 9.90 -20.26
N ALA A 157 -6.23 9.50 -20.63
CA ALA A 157 -5.25 9.01 -19.67
C ALA A 157 -4.68 10.13 -18.81
N ASP A 158 -4.88 10.06 -17.49
CA ASP A 158 -4.14 10.87 -16.53
C ASP A 158 -2.94 10.08 -15.98
N LEU A 159 -1.74 10.53 -16.35
CA LEU A 159 -0.46 9.98 -15.90
C LEU A 159 0.40 11.07 -15.26
N THR A 160 -0.25 12.01 -14.56
CA THR A 160 0.44 13.07 -13.84
C THR A 160 1.35 12.47 -12.77
N VAL A 161 2.66 12.75 -12.85
CA VAL A 161 3.67 12.39 -11.84
C VAL A 161 4.18 13.66 -11.17
N THR A 162 4.31 13.64 -9.84
CA THR A 162 4.76 14.79 -9.03
C THR A 162 6.21 14.67 -8.56
N ILE A 163 6.87 13.55 -8.85
CA ILE A 163 8.23 13.24 -8.42
C ILE A 163 9.18 13.31 -9.63
N ALA A 164 10.24 14.10 -9.49
CA ALA A 164 11.32 14.14 -10.47
C ALA A 164 11.97 12.75 -10.66
N GLY A 165 12.24 12.36 -11.89
CA GLY A 165 12.73 11.06 -12.30
C GLY A 165 11.63 10.02 -12.55
N GLY A 166 10.36 10.34 -12.32
CA GLY A 166 9.29 9.35 -12.42
C GLY A 166 8.87 9.02 -13.86
N TYR A 167 8.82 9.98 -14.78
CA TYR A 167 8.48 9.67 -16.17
C TYR A 167 9.54 8.82 -16.91
N PRO A 168 10.85 9.02 -16.71
CA PRO A 168 11.86 8.08 -17.22
C PRO A 168 11.60 6.64 -16.77
N GLN A 169 11.21 6.42 -15.51
CA GLN A 169 10.87 5.08 -15.01
C GLN A 169 9.63 4.50 -15.72
N LEU A 170 8.62 5.33 -16.01
CA LEU A 170 7.46 4.89 -16.80
C LEU A 170 7.87 4.47 -18.22
N VAL A 171 8.79 5.19 -18.86
CA VAL A 171 9.35 4.76 -20.16
C VAL A 171 10.04 3.42 -20.04
N ASP A 172 10.86 3.21 -19.01
CA ASP A 172 11.55 1.93 -18.77
C ASP A 172 10.54 0.78 -18.60
N HIS A 173 9.45 1.00 -17.85
CA HIS A 173 8.38 0.01 -17.70
C HIS A 173 7.76 -0.36 -19.05
N ILE A 174 7.47 0.62 -19.92
CA ILE A 174 6.92 0.39 -21.26
C ILE A 174 7.94 -0.35 -22.15
N VAL A 175 9.22 -0.02 -22.06
CA VAL A 175 10.29 -0.70 -22.82
C VAL A 175 10.42 -2.16 -22.41
N VAL A 176 10.42 -2.45 -21.11
CA VAL A 176 10.46 -3.84 -20.61
C VAL A 176 9.20 -4.60 -21.02
N HIS A 177 8.03 -3.97 -20.93
CA HIS A 177 6.76 -4.55 -21.38
C HIS A 177 6.80 -4.91 -22.87
N ARG A 178 7.25 -3.97 -23.72
CA ARG A 178 7.43 -4.17 -25.16
C ARG A 178 8.33 -5.37 -25.47
N TYR A 179 9.41 -5.54 -24.70
CA TYR A 179 10.34 -6.65 -24.88
C TYR A 179 9.67 -8.01 -24.64
N TYR A 180 8.95 -8.16 -23.51
CA TYR A 180 8.23 -9.41 -23.21
C TYR A 180 7.09 -9.68 -24.20
N MET A 181 6.33 -8.66 -24.60
CA MET A 181 5.32 -8.79 -25.65
C MET A 181 5.92 -9.33 -26.95
N GLY A 182 7.13 -8.89 -27.32
CA GLY A 182 7.80 -9.35 -28.54
C GLY A 182 8.21 -10.82 -28.47
N ILE A 183 8.60 -11.31 -27.29
CA ILE A 183 8.88 -12.73 -27.05
C ILE A 183 7.59 -13.55 -27.19
N GLU A 184 6.53 -13.15 -26.49
CA GLU A 184 5.27 -13.89 -26.43
C GLU A 184 4.55 -13.94 -27.79
N GLN A 185 4.62 -12.87 -28.57
CA GLN A 185 3.96 -12.76 -29.87
C GLN A 185 4.87 -13.12 -31.05
N GLU A 186 6.13 -13.48 -30.77
CA GLU A 186 7.16 -13.83 -31.76
C GLU A 186 7.28 -12.82 -32.91
N ARG A 187 7.12 -11.53 -32.60
CA ARG A 187 7.16 -10.44 -33.58
C ARG A 187 7.72 -9.16 -32.98
N GLU A 188 8.18 -8.26 -33.85
CA GLU A 188 8.48 -6.89 -33.41
C GLU A 188 7.18 -6.14 -33.07
N ILE A 189 7.17 -5.49 -31.91
CA ILE A 189 6.05 -4.68 -31.42
C ILE A 189 6.37 -3.21 -31.69
N PRO A 190 5.52 -2.44 -32.40
CA PRO A 190 5.65 -0.99 -32.46
C PRO A 190 5.58 -0.36 -31.07
N PHE A 191 6.34 0.72 -30.82
CA PHE A 191 6.36 1.34 -29.49
C PHE A 191 4.98 1.85 -29.06
N SER A 192 4.20 2.41 -29.99
CA SER A 192 2.81 2.84 -29.74
C SER A 192 1.90 1.71 -29.25
N ASP A 193 2.04 0.51 -29.84
CA ASP A 193 1.23 -0.65 -29.46
C ASP A 193 1.59 -1.10 -28.03
N ALA A 194 2.88 -1.06 -27.69
CA ALA A 194 3.35 -1.36 -26.34
C ALA A 194 2.88 -0.34 -25.31
N VAL A 195 2.83 0.97 -25.66
CA VAL A 195 2.30 2.03 -24.79
C VAL A 195 0.84 1.74 -24.44
N VAL A 196 -0.01 1.46 -25.44
CA VAL A 196 -1.44 1.17 -25.24
C VAL A 196 -1.63 -0.09 -24.41
N HIS A 197 -0.96 -1.18 -24.79
CA HIS A 197 -1.09 -2.44 -24.07
C HIS A 197 -0.58 -2.34 -22.63
N TRP A 198 0.56 -1.68 -22.39
CA TRP A 198 1.07 -1.47 -21.04
C TRP A 198 0.09 -0.68 -20.18
N TYR A 199 -0.49 0.39 -20.74
CA TYR A 199 -1.47 1.22 -20.03
C TYR A 199 -2.67 0.39 -19.56
N GLU A 200 -3.22 -0.43 -20.47
CA GLU A 200 -4.44 -1.22 -20.20
C GLU A 200 -4.20 -2.44 -19.33
N THR A 201 -3.08 -3.16 -19.52
CA THR A 201 -2.88 -4.47 -18.86
C THR A 201 -1.96 -4.42 -17.64
N VAL A 202 -1.22 -3.32 -17.44
CA VAL A 202 -0.27 -3.19 -16.32
C VAL A 202 -0.59 -1.99 -15.46
N TYR A 203 -0.70 -0.79 -16.05
CA TYR A 203 -0.91 0.44 -15.29
C TYR A 203 -2.31 0.51 -14.68
N LEU A 204 -3.36 0.41 -15.51
CA LEU A 204 -4.75 0.54 -15.06
C LEU A 204 -5.15 -0.45 -13.96
N PRO A 205 -4.82 -1.76 -14.03
CA PRO A 205 -5.18 -2.70 -12.96
C PRO A 205 -4.63 -2.31 -11.59
N ILE A 206 -3.39 -1.80 -11.54
CA ILE A 206 -2.77 -1.35 -10.29
C ILE A 206 -3.40 -0.04 -9.82
N VAL A 207 -3.70 0.89 -10.74
CA VAL A 207 -4.38 2.15 -10.42
C VAL A 207 -5.79 1.91 -9.90
N ASP A 208 -6.56 1.00 -10.49
CA ASP A 208 -7.90 0.64 -10.02
C ASP A 208 -7.86 0.02 -8.62
N LEU A 209 -6.79 -0.72 -8.31
CA LEU A 209 -6.55 -1.20 -6.95
C LEU A 209 -6.23 -0.05 -5.97
N ILE A 210 -5.38 0.89 -6.37
CA ILE A 210 -5.07 2.10 -5.57
C ILE A 210 -6.35 2.89 -5.28
N ARG A 211 -7.20 3.09 -6.30
CA ARG A 211 -8.51 3.75 -6.18
C ARG A 211 -9.44 2.98 -5.24
N GLY A 212 -9.61 1.68 -5.47
CA GLY A 212 -10.51 0.81 -4.71
C GLY A 212 -10.12 0.66 -3.24
N SER A 213 -8.82 0.72 -2.92
CA SER A 213 -8.30 0.64 -1.56
C SER A 213 -8.41 1.96 -0.77
N GLY A 214 -8.62 3.08 -1.46
CA GLY A 214 -8.68 4.41 -0.85
C GLY A 214 -7.32 4.99 -0.45
N LEU A 215 -6.22 4.40 -0.92
CA LEU A 215 -4.84 4.77 -0.55
C LEU A 215 -4.49 6.24 -0.82
N LEU A 216 -5.07 6.84 -1.87
CA LEU A 216 -4.89 8.27 -2.19
C LEU A 216 -5.33 9.22 -1.07
N ARG A 217 -6.28 8.82 -0.23
CA ARG A 217 -6.73 9.65 0.92
C ARG A 217 -5.62 9.85 1.94
N THR A 218 -4.69 8.91 1.99
CA THR A 218 -3.58 8.93 2.93
C THR A 218 -2.40 9.74 2.41
N PHE A 219 -2.32 9.92 1.08
CA PHE A 219 -1.31 10.74 0.41
C PHE A 219 -1.96 11.83 -0.46
N PRO A 220 -2.58 12.87 0.16
CA PRO A 220 -3.33 13.87 -0.59
C PRO A 220 -2.48 14.74 -1.53
N GLU A 221 -1.15 14.77 -1.35
CA GLU A 221 -0.21 15.46 -2.24
C GLU A 221 0.35 14.55 -3.36
N ARG A 222 -0.15 13.32 -3.50
CA ARG A 222 0.37 12.34 -4.46
C ARG A 222 -0.71 11.87 -5.43
N THR A 223 -0.23 11.46 -6.60
CA THR A 223 -1.07 10.97 -7.70
C THR A 223 -1.08 9.44 -7.75
N GLU A 224 -1.96 8.91 -8.59
CA GLU A 224 -2.02 7.48 -8.89
C GLU A 224 -0.72 6.99 -9.55
N ALA A 225 -0.13 7.79 -10.43
CA ALA A 225 1.14 7.46 -11.08
C ALA A 225 2.31 7.44 -10.08
N ASP A 226 2.35 8.37 -9.12
CA ASP A 226 3.37 8.37 -8.06
C ASP A 226 3.31 7.10 -7.22
N LEU A 227 2.10 6.68 -6.84
CA LEU A 227 1.89 5.46 -6.05
C LEU A 227 2.21 4.20 -6.87
N TYR A 228 1.84 4.15 -8.15
CA TYR A 228 2.21 3.08 -9.07
C TYR A 228 3.74 2.90 -9.13
N LEU A 229 4.48 4.00 -9.35
CA LEU A 229 5.95 3.98 -9.42
C LEU A 229 6.58 3.54 -8.09
N TRP A 230 6.02 4.01 -6.98
CA TRP A 230 6.47 3.60 -5.66
C TRP A 230 6.29 2.09 -5.43
N ILE A 231 5.13 1.54 -5.80
CA ILE A 231 4.84 0.09 -5.67
C ILE A 231 5.85 -0.71 -6.50
N GLY A 232 6.07 -0.31 -7.76
CA GLY A 232 7.04 -0.97 -8.65
C GLY A 232 8.46 -0.97 -8.09
N SER A 233 8.93 0.19 -7.62
CA SER A 233 10.31 0.35 -7.12
C SER A 233 10.58 -0.34 -5.78
N ASN A 234 9.55 -0.54 -4.96
CA ASN A 234 9.71 -1.06 -3.60
C ASN A 234 9.35 -2.55 -3.48
N LYS A 235 8.59 -3.12 -4.42
CA LYS A 235 8.17 -4.53 -4.39
C LYS A 235 9.35 -5.49 -4.20
N GLU A 236 10.41 -5.33 -4.98
CA GLU A 236 11.58 -6.23 -4.94
C GLU A 236 12.39 -6.09 -3.66
N ALA A 237 12.61 -4.86 -3.20
CA ALA A 237 13.29 -4.58 -1.94
C ALA A 237 12.52 -5.18 -0.75
N LEU A 238 11.19 -5.03 -0.72
CA LEU A 238 10.35 -5.63 0.32
C LEU A 238 10.33 -7.16 0.21
N ALA A 239 10.27 -7.72 -1.00
CA ALA A 239 10.27 -9.16 -1.21
C ALA A 239 11.57 -9.79 -0.68
N GLN A 240 12.72 -9.16 -0.96
CA GLN A 240 14.01 -9.56 -0.43
C GLN A 240 14.10 -9.40 1.09
N GLU A 241 13.68 -8.26 1.63
CA GLU A 241 13.77 -7.96 3.08
C GLU A 241 12.89 -8.91 3.92
N LEU A 242 11.73 -9.31 3.38
CA LEU A 242 10.76 -10.15 4.06
C LEU A 242 10.93 -11.64 3.75
N GLY A 243 11.60 -11.98 2.65
CA GLY A 243 11.70 -13.34 2.11
C GLY A 243 10.38 -13.87 1.56
N LEU A 244 9.45 -12.98 1.21
CA LEU A 244 8.14 -13.29 0.65
C LEU A 244 8.14 -12.94 -0.84
N ASP A 245 7.38 -13.67 -1.66
CA ASP A 245 7.01 -13.17 -2.98
C ASP A 245 5.84 -12.19 -2.80
N ILE A 246 6.00 -10.95 -3.24
CA ILE A 246 5.08 -9.84 -2.97
C ILE A 246 4.47 -9.39 -4.28
N THR A 247 3.15 -9.47 -4.39
CA THR A 247 2.41 -8.93 -5.54
C THR A 247 2.16 -7.42 -5.38
N PRO A 248 1.92 -6.66 -6.46
CA PRO A 248 1.48 -5.26 -6.37
C PRO A 248 0.27 -5.10 -5.44
N GLU A 249 -0.62 -6.10 -5.42
CA GLU A 249 -1.77 -6.17 -4.54
C GLU A 249 -1.36 -6.22 -3.07
N ASN A 250 -0.41 -7.09 -2.71
CA ASN A 250 0.12 -7.17 -1.36
C ASN A 250 0.76 -5.83 -0.93
N VAL A 251 1.37 -5.08 -1.86
CA VAL A 251 1.95 -3.75 -1.58
C VAL A 251 0.89 -2.71 -1.26
N VAL A 252 -0.12 -2.55 -2.11
CA VAL A 252 -1.22 -1.62 -1.85
C VAL A 252 -1.88 -1.94 -0.51
N MET A 253 -2.16 -3.22 -0.23
CA MET A 253 -2.78 -3.65 1.01
C MET A 253 -1.89 -3.43 2.24
N GLY A 254 -0.59 -3.72 2.12
CA GLY A 254 0.39 -3.47 3.18
C GLY A 254 0.52 -1.99 3.54
N MET A 255 0.40 -1.09 2.54
CA MET A 255 0.41 0.36 2.76
C MET A 255 -0.86 0.85 3.46
N VAL A 256 -2.04 0.41 3.03
CA VAL A 256 -3.31 0.75 3.70
C VAL A 256 -3.31 0.29 5.16
N ALA A 257 -2.83 -0.93 5.42
CA ALA A 257 -2.73 -1.48 6.76
C ALA A 257 -1.64 -0.82 7.64
N ALA A 258 -0.66 -0.13 7.05
CA ALA A 258 0.39 0.57 7.78
C ALA A 258 -0.08 1.92 8.35
N GLU A 259 -1.02 2.59 7.68
CA GLU A 259 -1.47 3.94 8.05
C GLU A 259 -2.83 4.00 8.74
N SER A 260 -3.69 3.00 8.52
CA SER A 260 -5.04 2.99 9.06
C SER A 260 -5.20 1.89 10.13
N GLU A 261 -5.78 2.21 11.28
CA GLU A 261 -6.72 1.26 11.89
C GLU A 261 -7.79 0.97 10.82
N PRO A 262 -8.09 -0.31 10.52
CA PRO A 262 -8.59 -0.71 9.21
C PRO A 262 -9.78 0.14 8.76
N ALA A 263 -9.59 0.85 7.64
CA ALA A 263 -10.63 1.63 6.99
C ALA A 263 -11.72 0.66 6.47
N ARG A 264 -12.95 0.89 6.93
CA ARG A 264 -14.21 0.19 6.60
C ARG A 264 -14.15 -1.37 6.59
N PRO A 265 -14.81 -2.01 7.57
CA PRO A 265 -14.88 -3.47 7.67
C PRO A 265 -15.43 -4.10 6.37
N GLY A 266 -14.66 -4.98 5.71
CA GLY A 266 -15.04 -5.70 4.49
C GLY A 266 -14.61 -5.08 3.15
N ALA A 267 -13.98 -3.89 3.14
CA ALA A 267 -13.50 -3.26 1.90
C ALA A 267 -12.47 -4.15 1.16
N TRP A 268 -11.69 -4.95 1.89
CA TRP A 268 -10.77 -5.92 1.32
C TRP A 268 -11.47 -7.07 0.58
N ILE A 269 -12.69 -7.48 0.97
CA ILE A 269 -13.45 -8.57 0.29
C ILE A 269 -14.28 -7.99 -0.86
N GLU A 270 -14.88 -6.82 -0.67
CA GLU A 270 -15.73 -6.20 -1.68
C GLU A 270 -14.94 -5.73 -2.90
N GLY A 271 -13.73 -5.21 -2.71
CA GLY A 271 -12.81 -4.90 -3.81
C GLY A 271 -12.27 -6.15 -4.54
N GLN A 272 -12.17 -7.29 -3.85
CA GLN A 272 -11.66 -8.56 -4.39
C GLN A 272 -12.71 -9.41 -5.11
N ALA A 273 -14.00 -9.28 -4.74
CA ALA A 273 -15.07 -10.10 -5.33
C ALA A 273 -15.47 -9.67 -6.76
N GLY A 274 -15.13 -8.44 -7.18
CA GLY A 274 -15.42 -7.91 -8.51
C GLY A 274 -14.30 -8.08 -9.54
N THR A 275 -13.05 -8.27 -9.11
CA THR A 275 -11.84 -8.22 -9.96
C THR A 275 -11.06 -9.53 -10.02
N ARG A 276 -11.36 -10.52 -9.16
CA ARG A 276 -10.67 -11.82 -9.18
C ARG A 276 -11.14 -12.68 -10.36
N GLY A 277 -10.36 -12.65 -11.44
CA GLY A 277 -10.35 -13.71 -12.46
C GLY A 277 -9.92 -15.06 -11.86
N HIS A 278 -10.05 -16.12 -12.66
CA HIS A 278 -9.81 -17.52 -12.27
C HIS A 278 -8.38 -17.87 -11.80
N GLU A 279 -7.45 -16.92 -11.72
CA GLU A 279 -6.00 -17.14 -11.55
C GLU A 279 -5.38 -16.55 -10.26
N THR A 280 -6.16 -15.93 -9.36
CA THR A 280 -5.57 -15.30 -8.16
C THR A 280 -5.30 -16.30 -7.03
N ARG A 281 -4.04 -16.35 -6.58
CA ARG A 281 -3.51 -17.21 -5.52
C ARG A 281 -3.76 -16.62 -4.12
N VAL A 282 -3.93 -17.47 -3.11
CA VAL A 282 -4.11 -17.09 -1.68
C VAL A 282 -2.78 -17.25 -0.93
N ASP A 283 -2.30 -16.17 -0.31
CA ASP A 283 -1.06 -16.16 0.46
C ASP A 283 -1.31 -16.47 1.93
N ILE A 284 -0.72 -17.55 2.45
CA ILE A 284 -0.93 -18.00 3.82
C ILE A 284 0.38 -17.96 4.62
N LEU A 285 0.40 -17.22 5.73
CA LEU A 285 1.50 -17.23 6.69
C LEU A 285 1.34 -18.37 7.69
N VAL A 286 2.36 -19.23 7.82
CA VAL A 286 2.40 -20.34 8.78
C VAL A 286 3.61 -20.16 9.72
N PRO A 287 3.43 -19.56 10.91
CA PRO A 287 4.46 -19.52 11.92
C PRO A 287 4.74 -20.93 12.48
N LEU A 288 6.00 -21.34 12.48
CA LEU A 288 6.47 -22.67 12.92
C LEU A 288 7.45 -22.53 14.08
N SER A 289 7.19 -23.28 15.16
CA SER A 289 8.11 -23.38 16.30
C SER A 289 9.28 -24.34 16.06
N GLY A 290 9.22 -25.15 15.01
CA GLY A 290 10.17 -26.25 14.76
C GLY A 290 9.81 -27.56 15.48
N GLU A 291 8.84 -27.53 16.38
CA GLU A 291 8.32 -28.72 17.09
C GLU A 291 7.27 -29.46 16.25
N GLU A 292 7.04 -30.74 16.57
CA GLU A 292 6.07 -31.59 15.84
C GLU A 292 4.66 -30.99 15.82
N ILE A 293 4.24 -30.37 16.93
CA ILE A 293 2.91 -29.78 17.08
C ILE A 293 2.73 -28.54 16.17
N GLY A 294 3.80 -27.78 15.91
CA GLY A 294 3.77 -26.62 15.02
C GLY A 294 3.36 -26.98 13.59
N TRP A 295 3.59 -28.23 13.17
CA TRP A 295 3.21 -28.71 11.85
C TRP A 295 1.71 -28.94 11.66
N ASN A 296 0.90 -28.90 12.71
CA ASN A 296 -0.56 -28.99 12.55
C ASN A 296 -1.11 -27.75 11.83
N ALA A 297 -0.51 -26.58 12.04
CA ALA A 297 -0.82 -25.38 11.26
C ALA A 297 -0.50 -25.58 9.78
N PHE A 298 0.65 -26.20 9.47
CA PHE A 298 1.01 -26.58 8.10
C PHE A 298 0.01 -27.57 7.49
N LYS A 299 -0.34 -28.65 8.22
CA LYS A 299 -1.32 -29.64 7.75
C LYS A 299 -2.67 -28.97 7.44
N GLN A 300 -3.11 -28.04 8.29
CA GLN A 300 -4.34 -27.29 8.03
C GLN A 300 -4.22 -26.37 6.81
N ALA A 301 -3.05 -25.77 6.58
CA ALA A 301 -2.77 -24.98 5.39
C ALA A 301 -2.86 -25.82 4.11
N VAL A 302 -2.38 -27.07 4.16
CA VAL A 302 -2.49 -28.03 3.05
C VAL A 302 -3.95 -28.38 2.73
N VAL A 303 -4.82 -28.51 3.74
CA VAL A 303 -6.27 -28.71 3.50
C VAL A 303 -6.87 -27.55 2.69
N ILE A 304 -6.50 -26.31 3.02
CA ILE A 304 -6.95 -25.13 2.26
C ILE A 304 -6.35 -25.13 0.85
N ALA A 305 -5.08 -25.51 0.70
CA ALA A 305 -4.42 -25.63 -0.60
C ALA A 305 -5.03 -26.72 -1.51
N GLY A 306 -5.73 -27.71 -0.94
CA GLY A 306 -6.51 -28.67 -1.72
C GLY A 306 -7.79 -28.09 -2.33
N ARG A 307 -8.24 -26.91 -1.88
CA ARG A 307 -9.47 -26.24 -2.36
C ARG A 307 -9.19 -24.91 -3.06
N GLU A 308 -8.05 -24.31 -2.79
CA GLU A 308 -7.63 -23.02 -3.32
C GLU A 308 -6.21 -23.10 -3.87
N GLN A 309 -5.91 -22.30 -4.89
CA GLN A 309 -4.53 -22.09 -5.28
C GLN A 309 -3.82 -21.29 -4.19
N VAL A 310 -3.00 -21.97 -3.38
CA VAL A 310 -2.33 -21.39 -2.21
C VAL A 310 -0.84 -21.22 -2.46
N ARG A 311 -0.26 -20.20 -1.84
CA ARG A 311 1.18 -20.07 -1.59
C ARG A 311 1.43 -20.03 -0.09
N LEU A 312 2.29 -20.93 0.39
CA LEU A 312 2.61 -21.05 1.81
C LEU A 312 3.89 -20.30 2.16
N HIS A 313 3.77 -19.33 3.05
CA HIS A 313 4.88 -18.60 3.63
C HIS A 313 5.15 -19.17 5.02
N GLY A 314 6.10 -20.10 5.12
CA GLY A 314 6.56 -20.60 6.41
C GLY A 314 7.41 -19.55 7.13
N LEU A 315 7.23 -19.38 8.43
CA LEU A 315 8.05 -18.49 9.25
C LEU A 315 8.55 -19.19 10.51
N HIS A 316 9.85 -19.40 10.61
CA HIS A 316 10.51 -19.83 11.84
C HIS A 316 11.30 -18.66 12.44
N ILE A 317 11.20 -18.46 13.75
CA ILE A 317 11.79 -17.30 14.42
C ILE A 317 12.76 -17.81 15.48
N VAL A 318 14.01 -17.41 15.34
CA VAL A 318 15.14 -17.75 16.21
C VAL A 318 15.52 -16.56 17.08
N ALA A 319 16.28 -16.79 18.15
CA ALA A 319 16.61 -15.74 19.12
C ALA A 319 17.67 -14.77 18.57
N THR A 320 18.66 -15.30 17.85
CA THR A 320 19.84 -14.56 17.39
C THR A 320 20.05 -14.68 15.89
N GLN A 321 20.78 -13.74 15.30
CA GLN A 321 21.05 -13.75 13.86
C GLN A 321 21.92 -14.95 13.45
N ASP A 322 22.82 -15.40 14.32
CA ASP A 322 23.69 -16.55 14.09
C ASP A 322 22.89 -17.87 13.99
N GLU A 323 21.73 -17.95 14.66
CA GLU A 323 20.85 -19.12 14.63
C GLU A 323 20.14 -19.31 13.28
N VAL A 324 20.05 -18.27 12.44
CA VAL A 324 19.30 -18.26 11.16
C VAL A 324 19.89 -19.24 10.14
N THR A 325 21.22 -19.44 10.18
CA THR A 325 21.99 -20.27 9.25
C THR A 325 22.56 -21.52 9.93
N THR A 326 22.01 -21.92 11.07
CA THR A 326 22.44 -23.16 11.73
C THR A 326 21.95 -24.39 10.98
N ALA A 327 22.62 -25.53 11.15
CA ALA A 327 22.19 -26.81 10.60
C ALA A 327 20.75 -27.19 11.03
N ALA A 328 20.31 -26.77 12.22
CA ALA A 328 18.93 -26.97 12.66
C ALA A 328 17.93 -26.14 11.84
N SER A 329 18.23 -24.87 11.57
CA SER A 329 17.44 -23.99 10.71
C SER A 329 17.40 -24.48 9.26
N GLU A 330 18.51 -24.99 8.73
CA GLU A 330 18.58 -25.60 7.41
C GLU A 330 17.77 -26.90 7.32
N ALA A 331 17.87 -27.76 8.34
CA ALA A 331 17.06 -28.98 8.41
C ALA A 331 15.56 -28.68 8.45
N LEU A 332 15.14 -27.63 9.17
CA LEU A 332 13.75 -27.20 9.20
C LEU A 332 13.27 -26.68 7.83
N ARG A 333 14.11 -25.94 7.10
CA ARG A 333 13.80 -25.50 5.72
C ARG A 333 13.63 -26.69 4.78
N ALA A 334 14.58 -27.63 4.80
CA ALA A 334 14.52 -28.82 3.98
C ALA A 334 13.26 -29.67 4.30
N GLU A 335 12.89 -29.78 5.57
CA GLU A 335 11.68 -30.50 5.97
C GLU A 335 10.40 -29.79 5.51
N PHE A 336 10.37 -28.44 5.54
CA PHE A 336 9.25 -27.67 5.02
C PHE A 336 9.09 -27.85 3.51
N ASP A 337 10.19 -27.74 2.77
CA ASP A 337 10.22 -27.90 1.31
C ASP A 337 9.78 -29.31 0.92
N ARG A 338 10.28 -30.34 1.63
CA ARG A 338 9.87 -31.74 1.43
C ARG A 338 8.37 -31.92 1.62
N ARG A 339 7.77 -31.30 2.64
CA ARG A 339 6.33 -31.38 2.89
C ARG A 339 5.51 -30.61 1.87
N CYS A 340 5.98 -29.45 1.42
CA CYS A 340 5.35 -28.68 0.33
C CYS A 340 5.32 -29.50 -0.96
N GLN A 341 6.46 -30.10 -1.34
CA GLN A 341 6.57 -30.97 -2.51
C GLN A 341 5.65 -32.19 -2.40
N ALA A 342 5.63 -32.87 -1.25
CA ALA A 342 4.76 -34.02 -1.03
C ALA A 342 3.26 -33.67 -1.10
N ALA A 343 2.88 -32.45 -0.72
CA ALA A 343 1.52 -31.95 -0.79
C ALA A 343 1.17 -31.30 -2.14
N GLY A 344 2.14 -31.10 -3.04
CA GLY A 344 1.95 -30.37 -4.30
C GLY A 344 1.63 -28.88 -4.11
N VAL A 345 2.09 -28.27 -3.01
CA VAL A 345 1.82 -26.87 -2.66
C VAL A 345 3.09 -26.05 -2.84
N ASP A 346 2.98 -24.87 -3.45
CA ASP A 346 4.10 -23.91 -3.50
C ASP A 346 4.28 -23.27 -2.14
N GLY A 347 5.49 -23.29 -1.64
CA GLY A 347 5.79 -22.67 -0.36
C GLY A 347 7.28 -22.56 -0.11
N LYS A 348 7.61 -21.63 0.79
CA LYS A 348 8.98 -21.39 1.23
C LYS A 348 9.01 -21.11 2.72
N LEU A 349 9.96 -21.72 3.42
CA LEU A 349 10.25 -21.37 4.81
C LEU A 349 11.27 -20.24 4.88
N VAL A 350 10.95 -19.20 5.64
CA VAL A 350 11.87 -18.15 6.06
C VAL A 350 12.22 -18.34 7.52
N VAL A 351 13.53 -18.36 7.83
CA VAL A 351 14.04 -18.27 9.21
C VAL A 351 14.48 -16.83 9.45
N ALA A 352 14.00 -16.20 10.52
CA ALA A 352 14.31 -14.83 10.89
C ALA A 352 14.69 -14.74 12.37
N ALA A 353 15.57 -13.79 12.74
CA ALA A 353 15.90 -13.55 14.14
C ALA A 353 15.06 -12.42 14.73
N GLY A 354 14.62 -12.57 15.99
CA GLY A 354 14.04 -11.48 16.77
C GLY A 354 12.76 -11.84 17.53
N ASP A 355 11.93 -10.82 17.80
CA ASP A 355 10.68 -11.00 18.53
C ASP A 355 9.61 -11.68 17.67
N VAL A 356 9.03 -12.76 18.21
CA VAL A 356 8.01 -13.57 17.52
C VAL A 356 6.83 -12.74 17.06
N ALA A 357 6.28 -11.92 17.96
CA ALA A 357 5.08 -11.15 17.66
C ALA A 357 5.36 -10.06 16.61
N LYS A 358 6.54 -9.43 16.67
CA LYS A 358 6.97 -8.41 15.71
C LYS A 358 7.17 -8.99 14.31
N GLU A 359 7.89 -10.09 14.17
CA GLU A 359 8.18 -10.67 12.86
C GLU A 359 6.95 -11.30 12.20
N VAL A 360 6.07 -11.94 12.98
CA VAL A 360 4.77 -12.41 12.48
C VAL A 360 3.92 -11.23 12.01
N ARG A 361 3.79 -10.15 12.79
CA ARG A 361 3.03 -8.95 12.36
C ARG A 361 3.59 -8.31 11.09
N ARG A 362 4.91 -8.26 10.98
CA ARG A 362 5.59 -7.66 9.84
C ARG A 362 5.30 -8.40 8.54
N ARG A 363 5.21 -9.74 8.59
CA ARG A 363 4.91 -10.61 7.44
C ARG A 363 3.42 -10.79 7.19
N ALA A 364 2.60 -10.82 8.24
CA ALA A 364 1.15 -10.94 8.12
C ALA A 364 0.52 -9.82 7.28
N ARG A 365 1.16 -8.65 7.22
CA ARG A 365 0.80 -7.52 6.33
C ARG A 365 0.69 -7.87 4.86
N TRP A 366 1.38 -8.92 4.44
CA TRP A 366 1.55 -9.29 3.04
C TRP A 366 0.89 -10.63 2.72
N THR A 367 0.05 -11.13 3.62
CA THR A 367 -0.64 -12.43 3.49
C THR A 367 -2.13 -12.28 3.74
N ASP A 368 -2.94 -13.13 3.11
CA ASP A 368 -4.40 -13.12 3.25
C ASP A 368 -4.86 -13.79 4.55
N LEU A 369 -4.12 -14.79 5.03
CA LEU A 369 -4.49 -15.62 6.18
C LEU A 369 -3.27 -15.99 7.00
N ILE A 370 -3.39 -15.91 8.33
CA ILE A 370 -2.40 -16.51 9.25
C ILE A 370 -2.97 -17.84 9.74
N ILE A 371 -2.21 -18.92 9.61
CA ILE A 371 -2.53 -20.20 10.25
C ILE A 371 -1.51 -20.47 11.34
N ALA A 372 -1.94 -20.40 12.59
CA ALA A 372 -1.08 -20.58 13.74
C ALA A 372 -1.54 -21.76 14.57
N ASN A 373 -0.60 -22.50 15.16
CA ASN A 373 -0.94 -23.52 16.14
C ASN A 373 -1.08 -22.91 17.54
N LEU A 374 -2.02 -23.43 18.33
CA LEU A 374 -2.25 -23.00 19.71
C LEU A 374 -1.14 -23.44 20.68
N ALA A 375 -0.28 -24.40 20.30
CA ALA A 375 0.77 -24.97 21.13
C ALA A 375 2.02 -24.06 21.19
N HIS A 376 1.86 -22.98 21.93
CA HIS A 376 2.79 -22.63 22.98
C HIS A 376 1.95 -22.71 24.27
N PRO A 377 2.21 -23.68 25.17
CA PRO A 377 1.15 -24.28 25.97
C PRO A 377 0.49 -23.28 26.94
N PRO A 378 -0.83 -23.35 27.18
CA PRO A 378 -1.37 -22.94 28.47
C PRO A 378 -0.85 -23.95 29.50
N ALA A 379 0.10 -23.53 30.34
CA ALA A 379 0.56 -24.36 31.44
C ALA A 379 -0.63 -24.72 32.35
N THR A 380 -0.63 -25.96 32.84
CA THR A 380 -1.61 -26.48 33.80
C THR A 380 -1.45 -25.78 35.16
N GLY A 381 -2.05 -24.60 35.29
CA GLY A 381 -2.04 -23.83 36.53
C GLY A 381 -3.15 -22.77 36.52
N PRO A 382 -3.85 -22.51 37.64
CA PRO A 382 -4.98 -21.56 37.69
C PRO A 382 -4.63 -20.10 37.33
N LEU A 383 -3.33 -19.77 37.19
CA LEU A 383 -2.84 -18.41 37.04
C LEU A 383 -1.89 -18.16 35.86
N GLU A 384 -1.53 -19.15 35.05
CA GLU A 384 -0.66 -18.92 33.87
C GLU A 384 -1.47 -18.86 32.57
N LYS A 385 -2.23 -17.76 32.53
CA LYS A 385 -3.16 -17.31 31.50
C LYS A 385 -2.37 -16.82 30.27
N LEU A 386 -2.51 -17.49 29.10
CA LEU A 386 -2.11 -17.04 27.74
C LEU A 386 -0.91 -16.05 27.70
N ARG A 387 0.30 -16.53 27.35
CA ARG A 387 1.50 -15.68 27.24
C ARG A 387 1.22 -14.37 26.46
N PRO A 388 1.78 -13.22 26.88
CA PRO A 388 1.56 -11.91 26.25
C PRO A 388 1.76 -11.88 24.73
N GLY A 389 2.63 -12.74 24.18
CA GLY A 389 2.92 -12.82 22.74
C GLY A 389 1.73 -13.25 21.87
N PHE A 390 1.02 -14.33 22.21
CA PHE A 390 -0.12 -14.81 21.42
C PHE A 390 -1.34 -13.88 21.54
N ARG A 391 -1.59 -13.37 22.75
CA ARG A 391 -2.58 -12.30 22.95
C ARG A 391 -2.22 -11.02 22.20
N SER A 392 -0.94 -10.66 22.14
CA SER A 392 -0.46 -9.52 21.36
C SER A 392 -0.65 -9.76 19.85
N LEU A 393 -0.47 -10.99 19.37
CA LEU A 393 -0.79 -11.35 17.98
C LEU A 393 -2.28 -11.15 17.70
N LEU A 394 -3.18 -11.78 18.47
CA LEU A 394 -4.63 -11.65 18.24
C LEU A 394 -5.19 -10.23 18.49
N ARG A 395 -4.55 -9.44 19.37
CA ARG A 395 -4.95 -8.04 19.63
C ARG A 395 -4.52 -7.06 18.54
N HIS A 396 -3.42 -7.35 17.82
CA HIS A 396 -2.81 -6.40 16.87
C HIS A 396 -2.77 -6.90 15.41
N ALA A 397 -3.13 -8.16 15.14
CA ALA A 397 -3.23 -8.67 13.78
C ALA A 397 -4.52 -8.16 13.13
N ALA A 398 -4.39 -7.28 12.14
CA ALA A 398 -5.52 -6.82 11.32
C ALA A 398 -6.04 -7.91 10.35
N TRP A 399 -5.46 -9.12 10.37
CA TRP A 399 -5.70 -10.19 9.40
C TRP A 399 -6.45 -11.37 10.03
N PRO A 400 -7.29 -12.07 9.25
CA PRO A 400 -7.91 -13.32 9.67
C PRO A 400 -6.85 -14.30 10.18
N THR A 401 -7.08 -14.86 11.36
CA THR A 401 -6.18 -15.84 11.97
C THR A 401 -6.93 -17.14 12.20
N LEU A 402 -6.54 -18.20 11.50
CA LEU A 402 -7.01 -19.56 11.74
C LEU A 402 -6.10 -20.20 12.80
N ILE A 403 -6.66 -20.42 13.96
CA ILE A 403 -6.01 -21.05 15.09
C ILE A 403 -6.29 -22.54 15.00
N THR A 404 -5.22 -23.32 14.94
CA THR A 404 -5.28 -24.77 14.80
C THR A 404 -4.95 -25.43 16.14
N PRO A 405 -5.84 -26.28 16.66
CA PRO A 405 -5.57 -27.17 17.77
C PRO A 405 -4.74 -28.37 17.29
N SER A 406 -4.60 -29.40 18.12
CA SER A 406 -3.73 -30.56 17.85
C SER A 406 -4.21 -31.48 16.72
N HIS A 407 -5.38 -31.23 16.11
CA HIS A 407 -5.93 -32.01 15.01
C HIS A 407 -6.22 -31.13 13.78
N THR A 408 -6.22 -31.77 12.61
CA THR A 408 -6.55 -31.14 11.32
C THR A 408 -8.02 -31.36 11.01
N SER A 409 -8.72 -30.30 10.57
CA SER A 409 -10.12 -30.34 10.16
C SER A 409 -10.22 -30.20 8.64
N GLU A 410 -11.25 -30.79 8.05
CA GLU A 410 -11.60 -30.60 6.65
C GLU A 410 -12.30 -29.25 6.40
N LEU A 411 -12.66 -28.49 7.42
CA LEU A 411 -13.31 -27.18 7.31
C LEU A 411 -14.55 -27.22 6.40
N THR A 412 -15.43 -28.19 6.64
CA THR A 412 -16.63 -28.46 5.82
C THR A 412 -17.92 -27.94 6.44
N ARG A 413 -17.97 -27.80 7.77
CA ARG A 413 -19.17 -27.47 8.53
C ARG A 413 -18.87 -26.29 9.47
N PRO A 414 -18.73 -25.07 8.92
CA PRO A 414 -18.45 -23.89 9.71
C PRO A 414 -19.63 -23.44 10.58
N LEU A 415 -19.30 -23.08 11.82
CA LEU A 415 -20.17 -22.38 12.75
C LEU A 415 -19.78 -20.91 12.82
N LEU A 416 -20.71 -19.98 12.56
CA LEU A 416 -20.52 -18.55 12.76
C LEU A 416 -21.10 -18.10 14.10
N ALA A 417 -20.24 -17.59 14.99
CA ALA A 417 -20.68 -16.88 16.19
C ALA A 417 -21.09 -15.44 15.82
N PHE A 418 -22.39 -15.16 15.77
CA PHE A 418 -22.90 -13.89 15.27
C PHE A 418 -23.72 -13.11 16.31
N ASN A 419 -23.26 -11.90 16.64
CA ASN A 419 -23.91 -11.00 17.60
C ASN A 419 -24.22 -9.61 17.02
N GLY A 420 -24.04 -9.39 15.71
CA GLY A 420 -24.27 -8.11 15.03
C GLY A 420 -23.21 -7.03 15.30
N SER A 421 -22.16 -7.34 16.05
CA SER A 421 -21.01 -6.44 16.22
C SER A 421 -20.19 -6.34 14.92
N GLN A 422 -19.42 -5.25 14.79
CA GLN A 422 -18.51 -5.05 13.65
C GLN A 422 -17.55 -6.23 13.45
N ALA A 423 -16.97 -6.77 14.52
CA ALA A 423 -16.08 -7.92 14.43
C ALA A 423 -16.81 -9.20 13.97
N SER A 424 -18.06 -9.41 14.43
CA SER A 424 -18.87 -10.54 13.96
C SER A 424 -19.34 -10.39 12.51
N LEU A 425 -19.47 -9.15 12.01
CA LEU A 425 -19.73 -8.88 10.60
C LEU A 425 -18.52 -9.23 9.73
N GLN A 426 -17.30 -9.01 10.21
CA GLN A 426 -16.09 -9.44 9.48
C GLN A 426 -16.01 -10.96 9.37
N ALA A 427 -16.33 -11.66 10.46
CA ALA A 427 -16.48 -13.10 10.45
C ALA A 427 -17.57 -13.57 9.45
N LEU A 428 -18.71 -12.87 9.40
CA LEU A 428 -19.77 -13.15 8.43
C LEU A 428 -19.30 -12.99 6.98
N TYR A 429 -18.62 -11.89 6.65
CA TYR A 429 -18.21 -11.60 5.28
C TYR A 429 -17.20 -12.61 4.75
N LEU A 430 -16.18 -12.92 5.56
CA LEU A 430 -15.16 -13.91 5.20
C LEU A 430 -15.77 -15.31 5.08
N LEU A 431 -16.65 -15.69 6.01
CA LEU A 431 -17.32 -16.98 5.92
C LEU A 431 -18.24 -17.07 4.71
N THR A 432 -18.93 -15.99 4.35
CA THR A 432 -19.80 -15.96 3.16
C THR A 432 -19.01 -16.23 1.88
N TYR A 433 -17.80 -15.68 1.77
CA TYR A 433 -16.87 -15.99 0.67
C TYR A 433 -16.56 -17.48 0.60
N PHE A 434 -16.12 -18.10 1.71
CA PHE A 434 -15.81 -19.53 1.74
C PHE A 434 -17.04 -20.41 1.51
N ALA A 435 -18.19 -20.04 2.09
CA ALA A 435 -19.43 -20.76 1.93
C ALA A 435 -19.90 -20.79 0.46
N GLY A 436 -19.79 -19.68 -0.27
CA GLY A 436 -20.13 -19.64 -1.69
C GLY A 436 -19.16 -20.42 -2.56
N ARG A 437 -17.85 -20.23 -2.33
CA ARG A 437 -16.81 -20.84 -3.16
C ARG A 437 -16.66 -22.35 -2.93
N TRP A 438 -16.72 -22.80 -1.69
CA TRP A 438 -16.61 -24.22 -1.32
C TRP A 438 -17.98 -24.89 -1.16
N LYS A 439 -19.09 -24.17 -1.38
CA LYS A 439 -20.47 -24.65 -1.26
C LYS A 439 -20.75 -25.29 0.10
N LEU A 440 -20.32 -24.62 1.17
CA LEU A 440 -20.39 -25.16 2.53
C LEU A 440 -21.77 -24.94 3.16
N PRO A 441 -22.30 -25.91 3.93
CA PRO A 441 -23.37 -25.66 4.86
C PRO A 441 -22.87 -24.82 6.05
N VAL A 442 -23.57 -23.74 6.38
CA VAL A 442 -23.21 -22.81 7.45
C VAL A 442 -24.20 -22.88 8.60
N THR A 443 -23.70 -22.98 9.83
CA THR A 443 -24.51 -22.83 11.04
C THR A 443 -24.25 -21.46 11.66
N VAL A 444 -25.26 -20.60 11.75
CA VAL A 444 -25.16 -19.27 12.37
C VAL A 444 -25.77 -19.33 13.78
N VAL A 445 -24.93 -19.10 14.79
CA VAL A 445 -25.35 -19.14 16.20
C VAL A 445 -25.39 -17.73 16.77
N THR A 446 -26.55 -17.35 17.31
CA THR A 446 -26.75 -16.11 18.08
C THR A 446 -27.10 -16.48 19.50
N VAL A 447 -26.28 -16.05 20.47
CA VAL A 447 -26.51 -16.28 21.90
C VAL A 447 -27.20 -15.07 22.50
N THR A 448 -28.28 -15.27 23.26
CA THR A 448 -29.04 -14.16 23.87
C THR A 448 -29.33 -14.36 25.36
N GLU A 449 -29.43 -13.24 26.07
CA GLU A 449 -29.88 -13.19 27.47
C GLU A 449 -31.38 -12.86 27.62
N LYS A 450 -32.03 -12.27 26.59
CA LYS A 450 -33.46 -11.90 26.59
C LYS A 450 -34.13 -12.12 25.22
N ASN A 451 -35.38 -12.56 25.25
CA ASN A 451 -36.21 -12.80 24.06
C ASN A 451 -36.55 -11.48 23.33
N GLY A 452 -36.03 -11.29 22.11
CA GLY A 452 -36.46 -10.20 21.21
C GLY A 452 -35.41 -9.67 20.23
N VAL A 453 -34.16 -9.48 20.68
CA VAL A 453 -33.09 -8.84 19.87
C VAL A 453 -32.49 -9.78 18.81
N HIS A 454 -32.62 -11.10 18.97
CA HIS A 454 -32.03 -12.10 18.04
C HIS A 454 -32.62 -12.06 16.63
N LYS A 455 -33.92 -11.75 16.48
CA LYS A 455 -34.57 -11.78 15.15
C LYS A 455 -34.00 -10.73 14.20
N GLU A 456 -33.64 -9.56 14.74
CA GLU A 456 -33.02 -8.49 13.98
C GLU A 456 -31.60 -8.85 13.56
N ILE A 457 -30.80 -9.37 14.51
CA ILE A 457 -29.42 -9.80 14.27
C ILE A 457 -29.39 -10.92 13.23
N GLN A 458 -30.21 -11.96 13.39
CA GLN A 458 -30.25 -13.05 12.40
C GLN A 458 -30.76 -12.57 11.03
N ARG A 459 -31.67 -11.60 10.97
CA ARG A 459 -32.12 -11.01 9.70
C ARG A 459 -30.96 -10.35 8.95
N GLN A 460 -30.10 -9.61 9.63
CA GLN A 460 -28.91 -9.00 9.02
C GLN A 460 -28.00 -10.03 8.33
N ALA A 461 -27.66 -11.12 9.03
CA ALA A 461 -26.84 -12.18 8.45
C ALA A 461 -27.56 -12.89 7.30
N LYS A 462 -28.87 -13.15 7.43
CA LYS A 462 -29.70 -13.76 6.40
C LYS A 462 -29.75 -12.94 5.11
N ASP A 463 -29.96 -11.63 5.25
CA ASP A 463 -30.03 -10.70 4.11
C ASP A 463 -28.68 -10.63 3.38
N TYR A 464 -27.57 -10.68 4.12
CA TYR A 464 -26.22 -10.70 3.54
C TYR A 464 -25.91 -12.00 2.79
N PHE A 465 -26.20 -13.17 3.36
CA PHE A 465 -26.03 -14.45 2.65
C PHE A 465 -26.85 -14.49 1.37
N HIS A 466 -28.09 -14.01 1.42
CA HIS A 466 -29.00 -13.96 0.26
C HIS A 466 -28.49 -13.00 -0.83
N SER A 467 -28.01 -11.81 -0.46
CA SER A 467 -27.48 -10.85 -1.44
C SER A 467 -26.21 -11.34 -2.14
N ARG A 468 -25.48 -12.29 -1.52
CA ARG A 468 -24.30 -12.96 -2.09
C ARG A 468 -24.62 -14.29 -2.78
N GLY A 469 -25.91 -14.63 -2.95
CA GLY A 469 -26.33 -15.81 -3.70
C GLY A 469 -26.16 -17.14 -2.96
N ILE A 470 -25.97 -17.13 -1.64
CA ILE A 470 -25.90 -18.37 -0.85
C ILE A 470 -27.32 -18.97 -0.72
N PRO A 471 -27.51 -20.27 -1.05
CA PRO A 471 -28.81 -20.92 -0.92
C PRO A 471 -29.36 -20.88 0.51
N ARG A 472 -30.68 -20.72 0.66
CA ARG A 472 -31.30 -20.59 1.99
C ARG A 472 -31.25 -21.89 2.80
N ASP A 473 -31.27 -23.03 2.12
CA ASP A 473 -31.18 -24.37 2.67
C ASP A 473 -29.76 -24.76 3.11
N SER A 474 -28.73 -24.03 2.64
CA SER A 474 -27.35 -24.23 3.09
C SER A 474 -27.01 -23.40 4.33
N VAL A 475 -27.94 -22.63 4.92
CA VAL A 475 -27.69 -21.82 6.12
C VAL A 475 -28.71 -22.13 7.22
N THR A 476 -28.22 -22.66 8.33
CA THR A 476 -29.03 -22.97 9.52
C THR A 476 -28.84 -21.89 10.57
N PHE A 477 -29.93 -21.26 11.02
CA PHE A 477 -29.90 -20.24 12.09
C PHE A 477 -30.31 -20.86 13.43
N VAL A 478 -29.47 -20.68 14.44
CA VAL A 478 -29.64 -21.25 15.79
C VAL A 478 -29.63 -20.12 16.81
N THR A 479 -30.56 -20.18 17.76
CA THR A 479 -30.61 -19.26 18.90
C THR A 479 -30.32 -20.05 20.17
N GLU A 480 -29.27 -19.66 20.87
CA GLU A 480 -28.86 -20.25 22.14
C GLU A 480 -29.08 -19.26 23.30
N THR A 481 -29.13 -19.79 24.52
CA THR A 481 -29.24 -18.99 25.75
C THR A 481 -28.12 -19.29 26.72
N GLY A 482 -27.79 -18.31 27.57
CA GLY A 482 -26.76 -18.42 28.60
C GLY A 482 -25.42 -17.85 28.17
N SER A 483 -24.33 -18.31 28.78
CA SER A 483 -22.98 -17.83 28.48
C SER A 483 -22.55 -18.19 27.06
N VAL A 484 -21.98 -17.21 26.34
CA VAL A 484 -21.65 -17.32 24.92
C VAL A 484 -20.71 -18.47 24.63
N GLY A 485 -19.60 -18.60 25.37
CA GLY A 485 -18.59 -19.64 25.11
C GLY A 485 -19.15 -21.07 25.17
N PRO A 486 -19.76 -21.49 26.29
CA PRO A 486 -20.39 -22.81 26.40
C PRO A 486 -21.49 -23.04 25.36
N ALA A 487 -22.30 -22.02 25.06
CA ALA A 487 -23.35 -22.13 24.05
C ALA A 487 -22.79 -22.41 22.65
N LEU A 488 -21.70 -21.74 22.27
CA LEU A 488 -21.04 -21.97 20.98
C LEU A 488 -20.47 -23.39 20.88
N LEU A 489 -19.83 -23.90 21.94
CA LEU A 489 -19.28 -25.26 21.93
C LEU A 489 -20.38 -26.33 21.86
N ARG A 490 -21.48 -26.16 22.61
CA ARG A 490 -22.64 -27.07 22.51
C ARG A 490 -23.25 -27.06 21.11
N ALA A 491 -23.42 -25.88 20.52
CA ALA A 491 -23.93 -25.78 19.16
C ALA A 491 -22.96 -26.41 18.15
N ALA A 492 -21.65 -26.20 18.31
CA ALA A 492 -20.65 -26.86 17.46
C ALA A 492 -20.77 -28.39 17.52
N GLU A 493 -20.97 -28.95 18.71
CA GLU A 493 -21.16 -30.39 18.90
C GLU A 493 -22.47 -30.90 18.28
N VAL A 494 -23.61 -30.24 18.58
CA VAL A 494 -24.94 -30.64 18.11
C VAL A 494 -25.07 -30.59 16.59
N PHE A 495 -24.47 -29.59 15.96
CA PHE A 495 -24.52 -29.41 14.51
C PHE A 495 -23.32 -30.03 13.79
N GLU A 496 -22.49 -30.81 14.50
CA GLU A 496 -21.31 -31.50 13.98
C GLU A 496 -20.38 -30.55 13.21
N CYS A 497 -20.16 -29.35 13.77
CA CYS A 497 -19.32 -28.34 13.16
C CYS A 497 -17.85 -28.71 13.33
N ASP A 498 -17.03 -28.37 12.33
CA ASP A 498 -15.60 -28.68 12.29
C ASP A 498 -14.70 -27.43 12.20
N LEU A 499 -15.31 -26.24 12.24
CA LEU A 499 -14.67 -24.92 12.25
C LEU A 499 -15.55 -23.94 13.01
N ILE A 500 -14.97 -23.17 13.94
CA ILE A 500 -15.66 -22.05 14.60
C ILE A 500 -15.14 -20.74 14.00
N VAL A 501 -16.02 -19.89 13.48
CA VAL A 501 -15.70 -18.58 12.91
C VAL A 501 -16.30 -17.50 13.80
N MET A 502 -15.47 -16.58 14.27
CA MET A 502 -15.92 -15.54 15.19
C MET A 502 -15.14 -14.22 15.07
N GLY A 503 -15.80 -13.13 15.47
CA GLY A 503 -15.15 -11.83 15.60
C GLY A 503 -14.26 -11.74 16.85
N SER A 504 -13.21 -10.92 16.77
CA SER A 504 -12.36 -10.57 17.91
C SER A 504 -12.98 -9.48 18.81
N PHE A 505 -12.38 -9.26 19.98
CA PHE A 505 -12.73 -8.26 20.99
C PHE A 505 -13.33 -6.95 20.44
N SER A 506 -14.54 -6.60 20.89
CA SER A 506 -15.16 -5.29 20.63
C SER A 506 -14.58 -4.21 21.55
N ARG A 507 -14.03 -3.12 20.99
CA ARG A 507 -13.48 -1.96 21.73
C ARG A 507 -14.49 -1.09 22.50
N ARG A 508 -15.74 -1.52 22.68
CA ARG A 508 -16.72 -0.76 23.50
C ARG A 508 -16.91 -1.45 24.85
N GLY A 509 -16.15 -1.00 25.83
CA GLY A 509 -16.37 -1.33 27.24
C GLY A 509 -15.09 -1.28 28.05
N ILE A 510 -14.77 -0.12 28.62
CA ILE A 510 -13.82 -0.02 29.73
C ILE A 510 -14.51 -0.63 30.96
N SER A 511 -14.57 -1.96 31.04
CA SER A 511 -14.90 -2.72 32.26
C SER A 511 -14.54 -4.21 32.21
N ASP A 512 -13.61 -4.66 31.35
CA ASP A 512 -13.22 -6.08 31.24
C ASP A 512 -12.05 -6.45 32.17
N VAL A 513 -12.18 -6.17 33.46
CA VAL A 513 -11.26 -6.72 34.48
C VAL A 513 -11.89 -7.89 35.25
N VAL A 514 -13.16 -8.25 35.00
CA VAL A 514 -13.85 -9.30 35.81
C VAL A 514 -14.58 -10.40 35.02
N ALA A 515 -14.76 -10.33 33.69
CA ALA A 515 -15.38 -11.41 32.91
C ALA A 515 -14.43 -12.01 31.87
N GLU A 516 -14.35 -13.34 31.83
CA GLU A 516 -13.67 -14.10 30.78
C GLU A 516 -14.36 -13.86 29.43
N SER A 517 -13.61 -13.41 28.41
CA SER A 517 -14.19 -13.17 27.08
C SER A 517 -14.63 -14.49 26.43
N ALA A 518 -15.73 -14.47 25.68
CA ALA A 518 -16.22 -15.66 24.97
C ALA A 518 -15.14 -16.30 24.07
N LEU A 519 -14.31 -15.45 23.43
CA LEU A 519 -13.15 -15.88 22.64
C LEU A 519 -12.14 -16.66 23.49
N ASP A 520 -11.74 -16.11 24.64
CA ASP A 520 -10.78 -16.77 25.52
C ASP A 520 -11.32 -18.11 26.04
N TYR A 521 -12.62 -18.20 26.32
CA TYR A 521 -13.26 -19.44 26.76
C TYR A 521 -13.25 -20.50 25.65
N VAL A 522 -13.67 -20.14 24.43
CA VAL A 522 -13.71 -21.09 23.31
C VAL A 522 -12.29 -21.50 22.93
N LEU A 523 -11.30 -20.60 22.94
CA LEU A 523 -9.90 -20.97 22.70
C LEU A 523 -9.34 -21.97 23.72
N ARG A 524 -9.81 -21.91 24.97
CA ARG A 524 -9.36 -22.83 26.03
C ARG A 524 -10.03 -24.20 25.97
N ASN A 525 -11.29 -24.25 25.53
CA ASN A 525 -12.15 -25.42 25.69
C ASN A 525 -12.58 -26.04 24.34
N SER A 526 -12.25 -25.40 23.21
CA SER A 526 -12.52 -25.93 21.87
C SER A 526 -11.42 -26.89 21.45
N TRP A 527 -11.85 -28.01 20.88
CA TRP A 527 -10.96 -28.88 20.12
C TRP A 527 -10.97 -28.50 18.64
N TRP A 528 -11.93 -27.72 18.14
CA TRP A 528 -12.04 -27.35 16.72
C TRP A 528 -11.14 -26.17 16.34
N PRO A 529 -10.65 -26.13 15.08
CA PRO A 529 -10.05 -24.93 14.51
C PRO A 529 -10.95 -23.71 14.65
N MET A 530 -10.32 -22.57 14.87
CA MET A 530 -11.02 -21.30 15.08
C MET A 530 -10.50 -20.21 14.16
N LEU A 531 -11.35 -19.66 13.32
CA LEU A 531 -11.06 -18.50 12.48
C LEU A 531 -11.51 -17.22 13.19
N VAL A 532 -10.55 -16.39 13.58
CA VAL A 532 -10.78 -15.13 14.28
C VAL A 532 -10.63 -13.95 13.32
N CYS A 533 -11.64 -13.10 13.23
CA CYS A 533 -11.69 -11.94 12.33
C CYS A 533 -11.75 -10.61 13.13
N ARG A 534 -11.12 -9.54 12.63
CA ARG A 534 -11.13 -8.20 13.28
C ARG A 534 -12.04 -7.24 12.58
#